data_AF-A0A2V6UMM4-F1
#
_entry.id   AF-A0A2V6UMM4-F1
#
_cell.length_a   1.000
_cell.length_b   1.000
_cell.length_c   1.000
_cell.angle_alpha   90.00
_cell.angle_beta   90.00
_cell.angle_gamma   90.00
#
_symmetry.space_group_name_H-M   'P 1'
#
loop_
_entity.id
_entity.type
_entity.pdbx_description
1 polymer ?
#
loop_
_entity_poly.entity_id
_entity_poly.type
_entity_poly.pdbx_seq_one_letter_code
_entity_poly.pdbx_strand_id
1 'polypeptide(L)'
;MVTVEATKAREGFSDLLNQVRYGSDRVRIVRRGKDVAVLVSVEDARFLEMFEDHFDIAAAGKALANPKNKTRIRWEKVKKDLGL
;
A
#
# COMPACT_ATOMS: atom_id res chain seq x y z
N MET A 1 16.09 -5.53 5.89
CA MET A 1 14.81 -6.27 5.77
C MET A 1 15.05 -7.75 6.04
N VAL A 2 14.45 -8.26 7.11
CA VAL A 2 14.64 -9.64 7.60
C VAL A 2 13.56 -10.54 7.01
N THR A 3 13.85 -11.82 6.73
CA THR A 3 12.85 -12.79 6.26
C THR A 3 12.55 -13.82 7.33
N VAL A 4 11.27 -14.11 7.57
CA VAL A 4 10.79 -15.05 8.59
C VAL A 4 9.69 -15.95 8.00
N GLU A 5 9.76 -17.26 8.23
CA GLU A 5 8.67 -18.18 7.90
C GLU A 5 7.44 -17.89 8.76
N ALA A 6 6.25 -18.01 8.18
CA ALA A 6 4.98 -17.65 8.82
C ALA A 6 4.71 -18.46 10.11
N THR A 7 5.30 -19.65 10.25
CA THR A 7 5.27 -20.43 11.49
C THR A 7 6.05 -19.73 12.61
N LYS A 8 7.29 -19.33 12.33
CA LYS A 8 8.15 -18.62 13.28
C LYS A 8 7.64 -17.22 13.61
N ALA A 9 7.05 -16.53 12.62
CA ALA A 9 6.44 -15.22 12.84
C ALA A 9 5.27 -15.27 13.82
N ARG A 10 4.51 -16.37 13.83
CA ARG A 10 3.41 -16.60 14.79
C ARG A 10 3.92 -16.84 16.20
N GLU A 11 4.99 -17.61 16.34
CA GLU A 11 5.59 -17.94 17.65
C GLU A 11 6.23 -16.72 18.32
N GLY A 12 6.89 -15.85 17.55
CA GLY A 12 7.61 -14.67 18.05
C GLY A 12 6.96 -13.32 17.72
N PHE A 13 5.64 -13.26 17.58
CA PHE A 13 4.98 -12.07 17.03
C PHE A 13 5.25 -10.79 17.84
N SER A 14 5.23 -10.86 19.17
CA SER A 14 5.50 -9.70 20.04
C SER A 14 6.93 -9.16 19.87
N ASP A 15 7.91 -10.05 19.70
CA ASP A 15 9.30 -9.65 19.49
C ASP A 15 9.49 -8.98 18.14
N LEU A 16 8.82 -9.49 17.10
CA LEU A 16 8.82 -8.88 15.78
C LEU A 16 8.16 -7.49 15.81
N LEU A 17 7.07 -7.30 16.56
CA LEU A 17 6.46 -5.97 16.73
C LEU A 17 7.43 -4.99 17.42
N ASN A 18 8.12 -5.43 18.47
CA ASN A 18 9.11 -4.59 19.15
C ASN A 18 10.30 -4.26 18.24
N GLN A 19 10.80 -5.24 17.49
CA GLN A 19 11.88 -5.04 16.52
C GLN A 19 11.48 -4.02 15.45
N VAL A 20 10.27 -4.14 14.88
CA VAL A 20 9.78 -3.23 13.85
C VAL A 20 9.53 -1.84 14.42
N ARG A 21 9.05 -1.73 15.66
CA ARG A 21 8.78 -0.46 16.34
C ARG A 21 10.05 0.33 16.68
N TYR A 22 11.09 -0.35 17.15
CA TYR A 22 12.28 0.32 17.71
C TYR A 22 13.53 0.14 16.85
N GLY A 23 13.67 -0.98 16.14
CA GLY A 23 14.84 -1.33 15.35
C GLY A 23 14.83 -0.78 13.93
N SER A 24 13.74 -0.14 13.48
CA SER A 24 13.55 0.36 12.11
C SER A 24 13.68 -0.72 11.01
N ASP A 25 13.63 -2.00 11.38
CA ASP A 25 13.75 -3.12 10.46
C ASP A 25 12.38 -3.55 9.94
N ARG A 26 12.21 -3.55 8.60
CA ARG A 26 11.06 -4.19 7.94
C ARG A 26 11.22 -5.70 7.94
N VAL A 27 10.15 -6.44 8.23
CA VAL A 27 10.15 -7.91 8.31
C VAL A 27 9.28 -8.50 7.21
N ARG A 28 9.89 -9.27 6.32
CA ARG A 28 9.20 -10.08 5.32
C ARG A 28 8.73 -11.39 5.94
N ILE A 29 7.45 -11.70 5.75
CA ILE A 29 6.85 -12.97 6.15
C ILE A 29 6.68 -13.82 4.90
N VAL A 30 7.22 -15.04 4.93
CA VAL A 30 7.11 -16.01 3.85
C VAL A 30 6.35 -17.26 4.30
N ARG A 31 5.70 -17.96 3.38
CA ARG A 31 5.07 -19.27 3.64
C ARG A 31 5.47 -20.22 2.53
N ARG A 32 6.15 -21.32 2.88
CA ARG A 32 6.67 -22.29 1.90
C ARG A 32 7.57 -21.61 0.85
N GLY A 33 8.44 -20.71 1.32
CA GLY A 33 9.35 -19.93 0.47
C GLY A 33 8.72 -18.85 -0.41
N LYS A 34 7.41 -18.57 -0.27
CA LYS A 34 6.74 -17.48 -1.01
C LYS A 34 6.43 -16.30 -0.12
N ASP A 35 6.66 -15.09 -0.61
CA ASP A 35 6.30 -13.84 0.07
C ASP A 35 4.78 -13.78 0.28
N VAL A 36 4.34 -13.48 1.52
CA VAL A 36 2.90 -13.38 1.86
C VAL A 36 2.53 -12.07 2.52
N ALA A 37 3.42 -11.46 3.29
CA ALA A 37 3.18 -10.18 3.95
C ALA A 37 4.50 -9.50 4.33
N VAL A 38 4.44 -8.21 4.66
CA VAL A 38 5.53 -7.46 5.28
C VAL A 38 5.00 -6.74 6.50
N LEU A 39 5.72 -6.83 7.62
CA LEU A 39 5.47 -6.04 8.82
C LEU A 39 6.42 -4.83 8.79
N VAL A 40 5.85 -3.65 8.93
CA VAL A 40 6.54 -2.35 8.92
C VAL A 40 6.07 -1.50 10.10
N SER A 41 6.84 -0.47 10.45
CA SER A 41 6.44 0.45 11.50
C SER A 41 5.22 1.28 11.05
N VAL A 42 4.49 1.86 12.01
CA VAL A 42 3.36 2.75 11.68
C VAL A 42 3.84 3.97 10.90
N GLU A 43 5.04 4.46 11.19
CA GLU A 43 5.65 5.58 10.47
C GLU A 43 5.94 5.21 9.01
N ASP A 44 6.54 4.05 8.75
CA ASP A 44 6.75 3.53 7.39
C ASP A 44 5.43 3.37 6.63
N ALA A 45 4.38 2.83 7.28
CA ALA A 45 3.07 2.69 6.68
C ALA A 45 2.48 4.05 6.28
N ARG A 46 2.57 5.06 7.14
CA ARG A 46 2.14 6.43 6.83
C ARG A 46 2.93 7.04 5.68
N PHE A 47 4.24 6.80 5.61
CA PHE A 47 5.03 7.27 4.48
C PHE A 47 4.56 6.65 3.15
N LEU A 48 4.23 5.36 3.13
CA LEU A 48 3.68 4.71 1.94
C LEU A 48 2.35 5.35 1.51
N GLU A 49 1.43 5.57 2.45
CA GLU A 49 0.15 6.25 2.18
C GLU A 49 0.36 7.66 1.62
N MET A 50 1.29 8.44 2.21
CA MET A 50 1.62 9.78 1.72
C MET A 50 2.20 9.78 0.30
N PHE A 51 2.99 8.76 -0.06
CA PHE A 51 3.49 8.62 -1.43
C PHE A 51 2.36 8.28 -2.41
N GLU A 52 1.46 7.38 -2.03
CA GLU A 52 0.27 7.05 -2.83
C GLU A 52 -0.59 8.29 -3.08
N ASP A 53 -0.92 9.04 -2.04
CA ASP A 53 -1.67 10.30 -2.15
C ASP A 53 -0.99 11.30 -3.08
N HIS A 54 0.33 11.44 -2.97
CA HIS A 54 1.10 12.34 -3.84
C HIS A 54 0.99 11.93 -5.32
N PHE A 55 1.10 10.64 -5.62
CA PHE A 55 0.99 10.14 -6.99
C PHE A 55 -0.43 10.28 -7.54
N ASP A 56 -1.45 10.03 -6.72
CA ASP A 56 -2.85 10.18 -7.11
C ASP A 56 -3.20 11.64 -7.42
N ILE A 57 -2.76 12.59 -6.58
CA ILE A 57 -2.92 14.03 -6.84
C ILE A 57 -2.22 14.41 -8.14
N ALA A 58 -0.98 13.94 -8.35
CA ALA A 58 -0.23 14.22 -9.57
C ALA A 58 -0.93 13.63 -10.81
N ALA A 59 -1.50 12.42 -10.71
CA ALA A 59 -2.25 11.77 -11.78
C ALA A 59 -3.54 12.54 -12.10
N ALA A 60 -4.29 12.97 -11.08
CA ALA A 60 -5.48 13.79 -11.25
C ALA A 60 -5.15 15.13 -11.94
N GLY A 61 -4.07 15.79 -11.52
CA GLY A 61 -3.58 17.02 -12.16
C GLY A 61 -3.26 16.82 -13.64
N LYS A 62 -2.53 15.75 -13.99
CA LYS A 62 -2.24 15.38 -15.39
C LYS A 62 -3.52 15.10 -16.18
N ALA A 63 -4.48 14.40 -15.60
CA ALA A 63 -5.75 14.08 -16.25
C ALA A 63 -6.59 15.34 -16.52
N LEU A 64 -6.59 16.30 -15.60
CA LEU A 64 -7.28 17.59 -15.76
C LEU A 64 -6.62 18.49 -16.82
N ALA A 65 -5.29 18.48 -16.89
CA ALA A 65 -4.54 19.27 -17.87
C ALA A 65 -4.56 18.68 -19.29
N ASN A 66 -4.86 17.38 -19.44
CA ASN A 66 -4.84 16.69 -20.73
C ASN A 66 -5.98 17.18 -21.65
N PRO A 67 -5.68 17.79 -22.82
CA PRO A 67 -6.71 18.27 -23.74
C PRO A 67 -7.64 17.18 -24.28
N LYS A 68 -7.20 15.92 -24.29
CA LYS A 68 -8.04 14.78 -24.69
C LYS A 68 -9.18 14.51 -23.70
N ASN A 69 -9.08 14.99 -22.46
CA ASN A 69 -10.08 14.82 -21.41
C ASN A 69 -11.03 16.03 -21.27
N LYS A 70 -11.08 16.93 -22.27
CA LYS A 70 -11.95 18.12 -22.25
C LYS A 70 -13.44 17.78 -22.21
N THR A 71 -13.84 16.69 -22.85
CA THR A 71 -15.24 16.24 -22.84
C THR A 71 -15.55 15.59 -21.50
N ARG A 72 -16.38 16.26 -20.69
CA ARG A 72 -16.85 15.72 -19.40
C ARG A 72 -18.01 14.75 -19.62
N ILE A 73 -18.01 13.64 -18.88
CA ILE A 73 -19.11 12.67 -18.85
C ILE A 73 -19.86 12.88 -17.53
N ARG A 74 -21.20 12.85 -17.57
CA ARG A 74 -22.03 12.94 -16.36
C ARG A 74 -21.81 11.72 -15.46
N TRP A 75 -21.78 11.93 -14.15
CA TRP A 75 -21.47 10.88 -13.17
C TRP A 75 -22.48 9.72 -13.22
N GLU A 76 -23.75 10.03 -13.45
CA GLU A 76 -24.87 9.09 -13.56
C GLU A 76 -24.69 8.14 -14.74
N LYS A 77 -24.12 8.63 -15.85
CA LYS A 77 -23.79 7.80 -17.01
C LYS A 77 -22.64 6.85 -16.67
N VAL A 78 -21.57 7.36 -16.05
CA VAL A 78 -20.41 6.54 -15.67
C VAL A 78 -20.82 5.43 -14.71
N LYS A 79 -21.65 5.73 -13.70
CA LYS A 79 -22.19 4.73 -12.78
C LYS A 79 -22.97 3.63 -13.51
N LYS A 80 -23.89 4.02 -14.39
CA LYS A 80 -24.68 3.09 -15.20
C LYS A 80 -23.78 2.20 -16.07
N ASP A 81 -22.78 2.77 -16.72
CA ASP A 81 -21.85 2.05 -17.60
C ASP A 81 -20.97 1.06 -16.83
N LEU A 82 -20.67 1.33 -15.55
CA LEU A 82 -19.88 0.48 -14.65
C LEU A 82 -20.72 -0.50 -13.79
N GLY A 83 -22.04 -0.43 -13.85
CA GLY A 83 -22.92 -1.24 -13.00
C GLY A 83 -22.85 -0.89 -11.50
N LEU A 84 -22.55 0.36 -11.17
CA LEU A 84 -22.44 0.91 -9.81
C LEU A 84 -23.66 1.74 -9.40
#